data_AF-A0A0D6KWT7-F1
#
_entry.id   AF-A0A0D6KWT7-F1
#
_cell.length_a   1.000
_cell.length_b   1.000
_cell.length_c   1.000
_cell.angle_alpha   90.00
_cell.angle_beta   90.00
_cell.angle_gamma   90.00
#
_symmetry.space_group_name_H-M   'P 1'
#
loop_
_entity.id
_entity.type
_entity.pdbx_description
1 polymer ?
#
loop_
_entity_poly.entity_id
_entity_poly.type
_entity_poly.pdbx_seq_one_letter_code
_entity_poly.pdbx_strand_id
1 'polypeptide(L)'
;MRVTTLKLITPILVALIPASAAVLVALISKSNPEMKPPLATTSTISLQQTNSECNQSKICVANLTVQINSDEPLQVNKHQRIPLKAGDNLKVLNLNYCVPNAVSLNKLEAKAFLFKNGVENYQKFLSTPSQFPINAGVCHKVGNFSQSWKVEPGMHQAMIPIIKYDGSNKVVDKSFYFTLDVGQ
;
A
#
# COMPACT_ATOMS: atom_id res chain seq x y z
N MET A 1 -22.51 -56.44 23.09
CA MET A 1 -22.13 -56.07 24.49
C MET A 1 -20.62 -55.98 24.57
N ARG A 2 -20.13 -54.97 25.32
CA ARG A 2 -18.74 -54.76 25.81
C ARG A 2 -18.32 -55.98 26.68
N VAL A 3 -17.07 -56.25 27.08
CA VAL A 3 -16.01 -55.36 27.61
C VAL A 3 -14.65 -56.13 27.64
N THR A 4 -13.56 -55.43 27.29
CA THR A 4 -12.20 -55.40 27.90
C THR A 4 -11.42 -56.64 28.34
N THR A 5 -10.11 -56.60 28.04
CA THR A 5 -9.08 -56.62 29.10
C THR A 5 -7.92 -55.67 28.77
N LEU A 6 -7.56 -54.90 29.79
CA LEU A 6 -6.48 -53.91 29.90
C LEU A 6 -5.11 -54.60 29.97
N LYS A 7 -4.05 -53.99 29.42
CA LYS A 7 -2.73 -53.97 30.09
C LYS A 7 -2.06 -52.61 29.92
N LEU A 8 -1.84 -52.00 31.07
CA LEU A 8 -1.09 -50.79 31.40
C LEU A 8 0.42 -51.13 31.47
N ILE A 9 1.31 -50.14 31.22
CA ILE A 9 2.52 -49.77 31.98
C ILE A 9 3.41 -48.82 31.14
N THR A 10 3.41 -47.54 31.53
CA THR A 10 4.43 -46.47 31.35
C THR A 10 5.67 -46.73 32.25
N PRO A 11 6.90 -46.15 32.08
CA PRO A 11 7.14 -44.69 31.94
C PRO A 11 8.45 -44.17 31.26
N ILE A 12 8.44 -42.85 30.97
CA ILE A 12 9.49 -41.80 31.08
C ILE A 12 10.92 -42.07 30.56
N LEU A 13 11.41 -41.21 29.65
CA LEU A 13 12.73 -40.56 29.85
C LEU A 13 12.88 -39.23 29.07
N VAL A 14 13.13 -38.17 29.83
CA VAL A 14 13.62 -36.86 29.42
C VAL A 14 15.09 -36.99 29.03
N ALA A 15 15.52 -36.33 27.94
CA ALA A 15 16.94 -36.04 27.72
C ALA A 15 17.12 -34.60 27.23
N LEU A 16 17.98 -33.90 27.95
CA LEU A 16 18.36 -32.49 27.87
C LEU A 16 19.80 -32.44 27.31
N ILE A 17 20.19 -31.31 26.70
CA ILE A 17 21.59 -30.77 26.56
C ILE A 17 22.39 -31.26 25.31
N PRO A 18 23.42 -30.55 24.77
CA PRO A 18 23.89 -29.15 24.88
C PRO A 18 24.07 -28.40 23.54
N ALA A 19 24.37 -27.10 23.68
CA ALA A 19 24.94 -26.20 22.69
C ALA A 19 26.42 -26.46 22.34
N SER A 20 26.84 -25.85 21.22
CA SER A 20 28.12 -25.15 20.95
C SER A 20 29.06 -25.71 19.85
N ALA A 21 29.84 -24.76 19.31
CA ALA A 21 30.91 -24.82 18.29
C ALA A 21 30.42 -24.65 16.82
N ALA A 22 30.95 -23.76 15.97
CA ALA A 22 32.06 -22.81 16.01
C ALA A 22 31.86 -21.82 14.80
N VAL A 23 32.61 -20.77 14.46
CA VAL A 23 34.04 -20.41 14.58
C VAL A 23 34.14 -18.87 14.46
N LEU A 24 35.03 -18.28 15.26
CA LEU A 24 35.58 -16.93 15.13
C LEU A 24 36.57 -16.84 13.94
N VAL A 25 36.51 -15.80 13.12
CA VAL A 25 37.73 -15.20 12.53
C VAL A 25 37.62 -13.68 12.62
N ALA A 26 38.55 -13.10 13.37
CA ALA A 26 38.73 -11.67 13.59
C ALA A 26 39.55 -11.04 12.46
N LEU A 27 39.35 -9.75 12.20
CA LEU A 27 40.48 -8.87 11.85
C LEU A 27 40.31 -7.50 12.50
N ILE A 28 41.43 -7.09 13.09
CA ILE A 28 41.66 -5.98 14.00
C ILE A 28 41.83 -4.68 13.21
N SER A 29 41.24 -3.58 13.68
CA SER A 29 41.81 -2.25 13.48
C SER A 29 41.55 -1.36 14.69
N LYS A 30 42.61 -0.66 15.06
CA LYS A 30 42.93 -0.03 16.35
C LYS A 30 42.14 1.25 16.67
N SER A 31 41.86 1.44 17.96
CA SER A 31 41.78 2.66 18.80
C SER A 31 41.45 4.05 18.18
N ASN A 32 40.33 4.60 18.70
CA ASN A 32 39.80 6.00 18.80
C ASN A 32 40.82 7.10 19.21
N PRO A 33 40.46 8.41 19.37
CA PRO A 33 39.29 9.22 18.96
C PRO A 33 39.62 10.65 18.39
N GLU A 34 38.75 11.29 17.60
CA GLU A 34 38.56 12.78 17.67
C GLU A 34 37.25 13.27 17.02
N MET A 35 36.71 14.34 17.59
CA MET A 35 35.40 14.96 17.38
C MET A 35 35.13 15.46 15.96
N LYS A 36 33.87 15.28 15.49
CA LYS A 36 32.88 16.32 15.08
C LYS A 36 31.85 15.71 14.11
N PRO A 37 30.56 15.56 14.46
CA PRO A 37 29.56 15.19 13.46
C PRO A 37 29.25 16.42 12.58
N PRO A 38 29.41 16.36 11.24
CA PRO A 38 28.79 17.35 10.37
C PRO A 38 27.28 17.15 10.43
N LEU A 39 26.57 18.28 10.47
CA LEU A 39 25.12 18.42 10.44
C LEU A 39 24.44 17.33 9.61
N ALA A 40 23.39 16.76 10.20
CA ALA A 40 22.41 15.91 9.53
C ALA A 40 21.98 16.58 8.22
N THR A 41 22.54 16.08 7.11
CA THR A 41 22.00 16.37 5.80
C THR A 41 20.72 15.57 5.74
N THR A 42 19.59 16.28 5.67
CA THR A 42 18.26 15.73 5.50
C THR A 42 18.31 14.66 4.42
N SER A 43 18.18 13.39 4.83
CA SER A 43 18.09 12.28 3.90
C SER A 43 16.77 12.41 3.16
N THR A 44 16.81 13.07 2.00
CA THR A 44 15.76 13.00 1.01
C THR A 44 15.57 11.53 0.68
N ILE A 45 14.47 10.95 1.15
CA ILE A 45 14.08 9.59 0.82
C ILE A 45 13.90 9.55 -0.69
N SER A 46 14.92 9.08 -1.40
CA SER A 46 14.84 8.74 -2.81
C SER A 46 14.01 7.47 -2.88
N LEU A 47 12.70 7.65 -3.02
CA LEU A 47 11.80 6.59 -3.44
C LEU A 47 12.20 6.22 -4.87
N GLN A 48 13.00 5.16 -5.00
CA GLN A 48 13.22 4.49 -6.27
C GLN A 48 11.85 4.19 -6.89
N GLN A 49 11.55 4.88 -7.99
CA GLN A 49 10.35 4.68 -8.79
C GLN A 49 10.34 3.25 -9.32
N THR A 50 9.55 2.38 -8.71
CA THR A 50 9.30 1.02 -9.22
C THR A 50 8.13 0.95 -10.20
N ASN A 51 7.45 2.07 -10.50
CA ASN A 51 6.38 2.10 -11.48
C ASN A 51 6.78 2.92 -12.71
N SER A 52 7.04 2.21 -13.81
CA SER A 52 7.37 2.71 -15.15
C SER A 52 6.26 3.55 -15.82
N GLU A 53 5.11 3.73 -15.17
CA GLU A 53 3.97 4.47 -15.71
C GLU A 53 3.99 5.97 -15.40
N CYS A 54 4.76 6.41 -14.40
CA CYS A 54 4.96 7.81 -14.09
C CYS A 54 6.02 8.46 -15.00
N ASN A 55 5.73 8.49 -16.30
CA ASN A 55 6.54 9.20 -17.27
C ASN A 55 6.30 10.71 -17.15
N GLN A 56 7.37 11.48 -17.30
CA GLN A 56 7.55 12.89 -16.90
C GLN A 56 6.61 13.92 -17.57
N SER A 57 5.54 13.51 -18.25
CA SER A 57 4.64 14.40 -19.01
C SER A 57 3.26 14.56 -18.40
N LYS A 58 2.80 13.64 -17.52
CA LYS A 58 1.47 13.73 -16.89
C LYS A 58 1.52 13.38 -15.40
N ILE A 59 0.59 13.94 -14.65
CA ILE A 59 0.34 13.52 -13.27
C ILE A 59 -0.05 12.04 -13.28
N CYS A 60 0.40 11.28 -12.29
CA CYS A 60 0.18 9.84 -12.20
C CYS A 60 0.06 9.40 -10.74
N VAL A 61 -0.62 8.28 -10.51
CA VAL A 61 -0.58 7.56 -9.23
C VAL A 61 0.72 6.76 -9.21
N ALA A 62 1.63 7.11 -8.30
CA ALA A 62 2.95 6.50 -8.21
C ALA A 62 2.92 5.18 -7.46
N ASN A 63 2.18 5.13 -6.36
CA ASN A 63 1.93 3.92 -5.60
C ASN A 63 0.61 4.05 -4.84
N LEU A 64 0.02 2.90 -4.60
CA LEU A 64 -1.20 2.73 -3.83
C LEU A 64 -1.06 1.43 -3.05
N THR A 65 -1.49 1.44 -1.78
CA THR A 65 -1.68 0.21 -1.01
C THR A 65 -3.14 0.03 -0.67
N VAL A 66 -3.57 -1.21 -0.52
CA VAL A 66 -4.89 -1.55 0.00
C VAL A 66 -4.74 -2.47 1.20
N GLN A 67 -5.71 -2.41 2.11
CA GLN A 67 -5.81 -3.33 3.23
C GLN A 67 -7.17 -4.03 3.16
N ILE A 68 -7.15 -5.35 3.29
CA ILE A 68 -8.32 -6.22 3.23
C ILE A 68 -8.53 -6.78 4.64
N ASN A 69 -9.72 -6.67 5.22
CA ASN A 69 -10.08 -7.24 6.52
C ASN A 69 -9.14 -6.92 7.70
N SER A 70 -8.34 -5.85 7.61
CA SER A 70 -7.28 -5.47 8.57
C SER A 70 -5.99 -6.30 8.47
N ASP A 71 -5.81 -7.07 7.39
CA ASP A 71 -4.57 -7.77 7.07
C ASP A 71 -3.43 -6.79 6.75
N GLU A 72 -2.24 -7.32 6.44
CA GLU A 72 -1.10 -6.50 6.03
C GLU A 72 -1.43 -5.70 4.75
N PRO A 73 -1.05 -4.40 4.68
CA PRO A 73 -1.26 -3.60 3.49
C PRO A 73 -0.52 -4.18 2.27
N LEU A 74 -1.26 -4.38 1.19
CA LEU A 74 -0.76 -4.86 -0.10
C LEU A 74 -0.57 -3.70 -1.06
N GLN A 75 0.60 -3.58 -1.69
CA GLN A 75 0.77 -2.65 -2.81
C GLN A 75 0.01 -3.15 -4.04
N VAL A 76 -0.73 -2.24 -4.67
CA VAL A 76 -1.56 -2.53 -5.84
C VAL A 76 -1.03 -1.80 -7.05
N ASN A 77 -0.90 -2.52 -8.15
CA ASN A 77 -0.54 -2.00 -9.45
C ASN A 77 -1.77 -1.69 -10.29
N LYS A 78 -1.63 -0.79 -11.25
CA LYS A 78 -2.69 -0.49 -12.21
C LYS A 78 -3.09 -1.76 -12.98
N HIS A 79 -4.39 -1.90 -13.22
CA HIS A 79 -5.02 -3.07 -13.86
C HIS A 79 -4.88 -4.39 -13.10
N GLN A 80 -4.28 -4.38 -11.90
CA GLN A 80 -4.20 -5.58 -11.09
C GLN A 80 -5.60 -6.08 -10.75
N ARG A 81 -5.75 -7.40 -10.73
CA ARG A 81 -6.92 -8.08 -10.21
C ARG A 81 -6.66 -8.49 -8.76
N ILE A 82 -7.60 -8.16 -7.88
CA ILE A 82 -7.53 -8.51 -6.46
C ILE A 82 -8.67 -9.47 -6.15
N PRO A 83 -8.38 -10.71 -5.72
CA PRO A 83 -9.40 -11.64 -5.29
C PRO A 83 -10.01 -11.14 -3.97
N LEU A 84 -11.33 -10.99 -3.94
CA LEU A 84 -12.08 -10.54 -2.77
C LEU A 84 -13.38 -11.35 -2.64
N LYS A 85 -13.93 -11.38 -1.43
CA LYS A 85 -15.22 -11.98 -1.14
C LYS A 85 -16.22 -10.90 -0.73
N ALA A 86 -17.50 -11.16 -1.04
CA ALA A 86 -18.57 -10.35 -0.50
C ALA A 86 -18.51 -10.38 1.04
N GLY A 87 -18.62 -9.21 1.66
CA GLY A 87 -18.46 -9.02 3.10
C GLY A 87 -17.08 -8.52 3.54
N ASP A 88 -16.04 -8.65 2.69
CA ASP A 88 -14.70 -8.16 2.99
C ASP A 88 -14.70 -6.64 3.19
N ASN A 89 -13.82 -6.14 4.06
CA ASN A 89 -13.57 -4.72 4.20
C ASN A 89 -12.34 -4.32 3.38
N LEU A 90 -12.52 -3.43 2.41
CA LEU A 90 -11.45 -2.90 1.57
C LEU A 90 -11.15 -1.44 1.94
N LYS A 91 -9.90 -1.16 2.31
CA LYS A 91 -9.42 0.18 2.66
C LYS A 91 -8.28 0.61 1.76
N VAL A 92 -8.31 1.85 1.30
CA VAL A 92 -7.26 2.44 0.44
C VAL A 92 -6.28 3.24 1.31
N LEU A 93 -4.99 2.95 1.17
CA LEU A 93 -3.92 3.46 2.03
C LEU A 93 -2.71 3.92 1.22
N ASN A 94 -1.90 4.81 1.79
CA ASN A 94 -0.62 5.29 1.25
C ASN A 94 -0.67 5.68 -0.24
N LEU A 95 -1.69 6.44 -0.63
CA LEU A 95 -1.77 6.96 -1.98
C LEU A 95 -0.72 8.04 -2.19
N ASN A 96 0.09 7.89 -3.24
CA ASN A 96 1.04 8.90 -3.66
C ASN A 96 0.79 9.29 -5.12
N TYR A 97 0.87 10.59 -5.39
CA TYR A 97 0.85 11.13 -6.76
C TYR A 97 2.20 11.73 -7.11
N CYS A 98 2.67 11.55 -8.34
CA CYS A 98 3.79 12.34 -8.86
C CYS A 98 3.27 13.42 -9.80
N VAL A 99 3.78 14.64 -9.62
CA VAL A 99 3.47 15.81 -10.46
C VAL A 99 4.73 16.17 -11.24
N PRO A 100 4.74 16.05 -12.58
CA PRO A 100 5.93 16.39 -13.36
C PRO A 100 6.21 17.90 -13.39
N ASN A 101 7.47 18.27 -13.64
CA ASN A 101 7.93 19.66 -13.73
C ASN A 101 7.16 20.51 -14.75
N ALA A 102 6.76 19.91 -15.87
CA ALA A 102 6.10 20.62 -16.97
C ALA A 102 4.60 20.88 -16.72
N VAL A 103 4.01 20.37 -15.64
CA VAL A 103 2.57 20.50 -15.37
C VAL A 103 2.31 21.67 -14.43
N SER A 104 1.59 22.66 -14.92
CA SER A 104 0.97 23.71 -14.09
C SER A 104 -0.45 23.28 -13.71
N LEU A 105 -0.80 23.38 -12.42
CA LEU A 105 -2.16 23.19 -11.92
C LEU A 105 -2.37 23.98 -10.62
N ASN A 106 -3.61 24.36 -10.33
CA ASN A 106 -3.96 25.17 -9.15
C ASN A 106 -4.31 24.35 -7.92
N LYS A 107 -4.76 23.11 -8.13
CA LYS A 107 -5.22 22.20 -7.07
C LYS A 107 -5.29 20.77 -7.58
N LEU A 108 -4.95 19.81 -6.73
CA LEU A 108 -5.14 18.38 -6.95
C LEU A 108 -5.99 17.79 -5.82
N GLU A 109 -7.00 17.01 -6.17
CA GLU A 109 -7.91 16.31 -5.26
C GLU A 109 -7.74 14.80 -5.38
N ALA A 110 -7.66 14.13 -4.23
CA ALA A 110 -7.62 12.68 -4.16
C ALA A 110 -9.00 12.09 -3.82
N LYS A 111 -9.51 11.21 -4.68
CA LYS A 111 -10.74 10.45 -4.44
C LYS A 111 -10.56 9.00 -4.85
N ALA A 112 -11.33 8.12 -4.23
CA ALA A 112 -11.39 6.72 -4.59
C ALA A 112 -12.86 6.34 -4.81
N PHE A 113 -13.14 5.63 -5.91
CA PHE A 113 -14.49 5.21 -6.30
C PHE A 113 -14.55 3.70 -6.34
N LEU A 114 -15.71 3.14 -5.99
CA LEU A 114 -15.95 1.70 -6.06
C LEU A 114 -17.21 1.44 -6.90
N PHE A 115 -17.02 0.75 -8.01
CA PHE A 115 -18.05 0.50 -9.00
C PHE A 115 -18.68 -0.89 -8.86
N LYS A 116 -19.97 -0.97 -9.17
CA LYS A 116 -20.80 -2.17 -9.01
C LYS A 116 -21.52 -2.50 -10.31
N ASN A 117 -21.64 -3.79 -10.62
CA ASN A 117 -22.41 -4.36 -11.72
C ASN A 117 -22.06 -3.81 -13.12
N GLY A 118 -20.78 -3.54 -13.39
CA GLY A 118 -20.33 -2.96 -14.66
C GLY A 118 -20.76 -1.50 -14.89
N VAL A 119 -21.38 -0.85 -13.91
CA VAL A 119 -21.82 0.55 -14.01
C VAL A 119 -20.85 1.46 -13.26
N GLU A 120 -20.21 2.37 -14.00
CA GLU A 120 -19.37 3.45 -13.43
C GLU A 120 -20.24 4.59 -12.86
N ASN A 121 -20.82 4.37 -11.68
CA ASN A 121 -21.53 5.43 -10.95
C ASN A 121 -20.63 6.05 -9.86
N TYR A 122 -20.42 7.37 -9.94
CA TYR A 122 -19.58 8.16 -9.03
C TYR A 122 -20.23 8.43 -7.67
N GLN A 123 -21.44 7.94 -7.41
CA GLN A 123 -22.17 8.18 -6.15
C GLN A 123 -21.55 7.44 -4.94
N LYS A 124 -20.98 6.24 -5.11
CA LYS A 124 -20.28 5.52 -4.04
C LYS A 124 -18.77 5.83 -4.09
N PHE A 125 -18.33 6.81 -3.31
CA PHE A 125 -16.92 7.22 -3.25
C PHE A 125 -16.43 7.38 -1.81
N LEU A 126 -15.14 7.12 -1.61
CA LEU A 126 -14.41 7.59 -0.45
C LEU A 126 -13.72 8.89 -0.86
N SER A 127 -14.00 9.95 -0.12
CA SER A 127 -13.19 11.16 -0.19
C SER A 127 -12.26 11.22 0.99
N THR A 128 -11.00 11.45 0.70
CA THR A 128 -10.09 12.05 1.66
C THR A 128 -10.12 13.56 1.44
N PRO A 129 -10.23 14.40 2.48
CA PRO A 129 -10.10 15.85 2.36
C PRO A 129 -8.62 16.23 2.22
N SER A 130 -7.93 15.67 1.23
CA SER A 130 -6.53 16.00 0.97
C SER A 130 -6.46 16.88 -0.27
N GLN A 131 -6.32 18.17 0.01
CA GLN A 131 -5.76 19.14 -0.92
C GLN A 131 -4.29 19.25 -0.53
N PHE A 132 -3.37 19.01 -1.45
CA PHE A 132 -1.94 18.95 -1.14
C PHE A 132 -1.14 19.94 -1.99
N PRO A 133 0.01 20.42 -1.47
CA PRO A 133 0.81 21.46 -2.14
C PRO A 133 1.33 20.99 -3.50
N ILE A 134 1.47 21.94 -4.42
CA ILE A 134 1.64 21.69 -5.85
C ILE A 134 3.07 21.96 -6.24
N ASN A 135 4.00 21.31 -5.55
CA ASN A 135 5.37 21.36 -6.01
C ASN A 135 5.46 20.46 -7.24
N ALA A 136 5.80 21.05 -8.38
CA ALA A 136 6.11 20.31 -9.58
C ALA A 136 7.46 19.59 -9.41
N GLY A 137 7.65 18.49 -10.13
CA GLY A 137 8.89 17.71 -10.09
C GLY A 137 9.04 16.75 -8.91
N VAL A 138 8.02 16.61 -8.08
CA VAL A 138 8.08 15.76 -6.87
C VAL A 138 6.85 14.86 -6.75
N CYS A 139 6.99 13.85 -5.89
CA CYS A 139 5.90 12.96 -5.53
C CYS A 139 5.36 13.30 -4.14
N HIS A 140 4.04 13.43 -4.06
CA HIS A 140 3.31 13.86 -2.88
C HIS A 140 2.62 12.66 -2.23
N LYS A 141 2.84 12.51 -0.92
CA LYS A 141 2.07 11.56 -0.11
C LYS A 141 0.74 12.18 0.29
N VAL A 142 -0.34 11.62 -0.21
CA VAL A 142 -1.72 12.06 0.08
C VAL A 142 -2.16 11.57 1.46
N GLY A 143 -1.71 10.38 1.84
CA GLY A 143 -2.07 9.72 3.09
C GLY A 143 -3.12 8.62 2.92
N ASN A 144 -3.83 8.31 4.00
CA ASN A 144 -4.77 7.20 4.08
C ASN A 144 -6.21 7.70 3.94
N PHE A 145 -7.07 6.91 3.29
CA PHE A 145 -8.52 7.16 3.34
C PHE A 145 -9.02 6.70 4.72
N SER A 146 -9.77 7.56 5.41
CA SER A 146 -10.27 7.27 6.76
C SER A 146 -11.35 6.18 6.75
N GLN A 147 -12.14 6.14 5.68
CA GLN A 147 -13.21 5.19 5.46
C GLN A 147 -12.73 3.95 4.70
N SER A 148 -13.50 2.87 4.81
CA SER A 148 -13.34 1.63 4.06
C SER A 148 -14.68 1.27 3.40
N TRP A 149 -14.61 0.45 2.36
CA TRP A 149 -15.80 -0.15 1.77
C TRP A 149 -16.04 -1.53 2.34
N LYS A 150 -17.30 -1.84 2.62
CA LYS A 150 -17.74 -3.22 2.73
C LYS A 150 -18.07 -3.73 1.33
N VAL A 151 -17.37 -4.76 0.88
CA VAL A 151 -17.49 -5.33 -0.45
C VAL A 151 -18.84 -6.04 -0.56
N GLU A 152 -19.60 -5.72 -1.61
CA GLU A 152 -20.88 -6.33 -1.94
C GLU A 152 -20.72 -7.18 -3.20
N PRO A 153 -21.58 -8.20 -3.41
CA PRO A 153 -21.62 -8.96 -4.66
C PRO A 153 -21.75 -8.04 -5.87
N GLY A 154 -21.01 -8.36 -6.94
CA GLY A 154 -20.99 -7.59 -8.19
C GLY A 154 -20.17 -6.29 -8.15
N MET A 155 -19.52 -5.94 -7.03
CA MET A 155 -18.46 -4.92 -7.06
C MET A 155 -17.27 -5.43 -7.87
N HIS A 156 -16.79 -4.63 -8.83
CA HIS A 156 -15.88 -5.13 -9.86
C HIS A 156 -14.65 -4.26 -10.08
N GLN A 157 -14.68 -2.99 -9.68
CA GLN A 157 -13.56 -2.09 -9.95
C GLN A 157 -13.46 -0.97 -8.93
N ALA A 158 -12.24 -0.73 -8.46
CA ALA A 158 -11.89 0.46 -7.71
C ALA A 158 -11.05 1.40 -8.59
N MET A 159 -11.41 2.68 -8.59
CA MET A 159 -10.77 3.70 -9.43
C MET A 159 -10.29 4.88 -8.61
N ILE A 160 -9.06 5.33 -8.90
CA ILE A 160 -8.42 6.49 -8.29
C ILE A 160 -8.19 7.54 -9.38
N PRO A 161 -9.17 8.42 -9.67
CA PRO A 161 -8.99 9.43 -10.68
C PRO A 161 -8.11 10.57 -10.17
N ILE A 162 -7.36 11.15 -11.09
CA ILE A 162 -6.61 12.39 -10.91
C ILE A 162 -7.59 13.53 -11.20
N ILE A 163 -7.97 14.25 -10.15
CA ILE A 163 -8.90 15.38 -10.25
C ILE A 163 -8.10 16.67 -10.05
N LYS A 164 -7.83 17.39 -11.14
CA LYS A 164 -7.06 18.64 -11.12
C LYS A 164 -7.90 19.84 -11.49
N TYR A 165 -7.46 21.01 -11.06
CA TYR A 165 -8.07 22.29 -11.42
C TYR A 165 -7.10 23.14 -12.21
N ASP A 166 -7.56 23.65 -13.35
CA ASP A 166 -6.88 24.60 -14.23
C ASP A 166 -7.73 25.86 -14.33
N GLY A 167 -7.30 26.92 -13.64
CA GLY A 167 -8.17 28.07 -13.34
C GLY A 167 -9.40 27.63 -12.55
N SER A 168 -10.59 27.92 -13.08
CA SER A 168 -11.88 27.50 -12.54
C SER A 168 -12.36 26.14 -13.10
N ASN A 169 -11.64 25.56 -14.08
CA ASN A 169 -12.07 24.34 -14.74
C ASN A 169 -11.61 23.11 -13.95
N LYS A 170 -12.53 22.16 -13.75
CA LYS A 170 -12.24 20.85 -13.17
C LYS A 170 -11.97 19.83 -14.28
N VAL A 171 -10.80 19.21 -14.26
CA VAL A 171 -10.38 18.17 -15.20
C VAL A 171 -10.21 16.86 -14.45
N VAL A 172 -10.80 15.78 -14.98
CA VAL A 172 -10.74 14.45 -14.37
C VAL A 172 -10.06 13.48 -15.34
N ASP A 173 -8.98 12.86 -14.89
CA ASP A 173 -8.26 11.81 -15.62
C ASP A 173 -8.36 10.49 -14.84
N LYS A 174 -8.81 9.42 -15.51
CA LYS A 174 -9.12 8.11 -14.90
C LYS A 174 -7.97 7.10 -15.05
N SER A 175 -6.73 7.58 -15.08
CA SER A 175 -5.58 6.78 -15.49
C SER A 175 -5.18 5.64 -14.53
N PHE A 176 -5.77 5.53 -13.33
CA PHE A 176 -5.47 4.45 -12.38
C PHE A 176 -6.73 3.74 -11.86
N TYR A 177 -6.78 2.43 -12.08
CA TYR A 177 -7.81 1.56 -11.54
C TYR A 177 -7.27 0.14 -11.31
N PHE A 178 -7.96 -0.62 -10.46
CA PHE A 178 -7.73 -2.05 -10.25
C PHE A 178 -9.08 -2.78 -10.18
N THR A 179 -9.08 -4.04 -10.60
CA THR A 179 -10.27 -4.87 -10.71
C THR A 179 -10.43 -5.71 -9.44
N LEU A 180 -11.68 -5.88 -9.01
CA LEU A 180 -12.03 -6.74 -7.88
C LEU A 180 -12.71 -7.98 -8.43
N ASP A 181 -12.16 -9.16 -8.12
CA ASP A 181 -12.76 -10.43 -8.50
C ASP A 181 -13.70 -10.88 -7.39
N VAL A 182 -14.77 -10.10 -7.19
CA VAL A 182 -15.86 -10.43 -6.27
C VAL A 182 -16.85 -11.26 -7.04
N GLY A 183 -17.04 -12.51 -6.63
CA GLY A 183 -18.08 -13.37 -7.21
C GLY A 183 -19.46 -12.68 -7.25
N GLN A 184 -20.31 -13.13 -8.16
CA GLN A 184 -21.72 -12.71 -8.21
C GLN A 184 -22.52 -13.32 -7.06
#